data_AF-A0A9D7F982-F1
#
_entry.id   AF-A0A9D7F982-F1
#
_cell.length_a   1.000
_cell.length_b   1.000
_cell.length_c   1.000
_cell.angle_alpha   90.00
_cell.angle_beta   90.00
_cell.angle_gamma   90.00
#
_symmetry.space_group_name_H-M   'P 1'
#
loop_
_entity.id
_entity.type
_entity.pdbx_description
1 polymer ?
#
loop_
_entity_poly.entity_id
_entity_poly.type
_entity_poly.pdbx_seq_one_letter_code
_entity_poly.pdbx_strand_id
1 'polypeptide(L)'
;MAGFEIAIGCDIHQPSITTFKTNHPNVFSVLGDVKKVNPNSFKQILDGRQVDVLIGGVPCQGFSLNNRKRHQADERNLLYKEFIRFVKLLNPKVVVLENVSGMKSTGDFVTDIENEISEAGNMKVKSKLLFAPDYGVPQSRTRLVLLE
;
A
#
# COMPACT_ATOMS: atom_id res chain seq x y z
N MET A 1 -16.47 -8.08 -7.20
CA MET A 1 -15.82 -7.37 -6.06
C MET A 1 -15.93 -8.25 -4.82
N ALA A 2 -15.00 -8.13 -3.87
CA ALA A 2 -14.89 -9.04 -2.71
C ALA A 2 -15.81 -8.69 -1.52
N GLY A 3 -16.68 -7.68 -1.64
CA GLY A 3 -17.69 -7.35 -0.62
C GLY A 3 -17.27 -6.37 0.48
N PHE A 4 -16.06 -5.80 0.41
CA PHE A 4 -15.60 -4.76 1.35
C PHE A 4 -16.13 -3.36 0.97
N GLU A 5 -16.33 -2.52 1.99
CA GLU A 5 -16.65 -1.10 1.83
C GLU A 5 -15.37 -0.25 1.94
N ILE A 6 -15.21 0.71 1.03
CA ILE A 6 -14.07 1.62 1.07
C ILE A 6 -14.42 2.81 1.98
N ALA A 7 -13.73 2.93 3.11
CA ALA A 7 -13.96 4.03 4.04
C ALA A 7 -13.23 5.32 3.62
N ILE A 8 -11.97 5.22 3.20
CA ILE A 8 -11.11 6.36 2.86
C ILE A 8 -10.18 6.00 1.69
N GLY A 9 -10.00 6.93 0.75
CA GLY A 9 -8.92 6.91 -0.25
C GLY A 9 -7.91 8.04 -0.06
N CYS A 10 -6.63 7.83 -0.36
CA CYS A 10 -5.60 8.86 -0.27
C CYS A 10 -4.62 8.77 -1.43
N ASP A 11 -4.33 9.90 -2.08
CA ASP A 11 -3.35 10.00 -3.17
C ASP A 11 -2.85 11.45 -3.25
N ILE A 12 -1.60 11.64 -3.64
CA ILE A 12 -1.00 12.96 -3.86
C ILE A 12 -1.43 13.58 -5.20
N HIS A 13 -1.89 12.74 -6.13
CA HIS A 13 -2.21 13.13 -7.50
C HIS A 13 -3.69 13.49 -7.66
N GLN A 14 -3.96 14.76 -7.94
CA GLN A 14 -5.32 15.29 -8.08
C GLN A 14 -6.16 14.54 -9.13
N PRO A 15 -5.68 14.22 -10.35
CA PRO A 15 -6.45 13.43 -11.30
C PRO A 15 -6.84 12.03 -10.78
N SER A 16 -5.97 11.40 -9.97
CA SER A 16 -6.28 10.10 -9.34
C SER A 16 -7.44 10.25 -8.35
N ILE A 17 -7.39 11.28 -7.49
CA ILE A 17 -8.47 11.58 -6.53
C ILE A 17 -9.77 11.94 -7.25
N THR A 18 -9.71 12.74 -8.31
CA THR A 18 -10.90 13.09 -9.11
C THR A 18 -11.55 11.83 -9.67
N THR A 19 -10.75 10.95 -10.30
CA THR A 19 -11.23 9.68 -10.84
C THR A 19 -11.79 8.77 -9.73
N PHE A 20 -11.10 8.70 -8.59
CA PHE A 20 -11.54 7.91 -7.44
C PHE A 20 -12.91 8.38 -6.93
N LYS A 21 -13.10 9.69 -6.72
CA LYS A 21 -14.38 10.28 -6.29
C LYS A 21 -15.51 10.00 -7.27
N THR A 22 -15.26 10.09 -8.58
CA THR A 22 -16.27 9.78 -9.60
C THR A 22 -16.78 8.34 -9.48
N ASN A 23 -15.91 7.40 -9.12
CA ASN A 23 -16.27 5.99 -8.97
C ASN A 23 -16.72 5.62 -7.54
N HIS A 24 -16.48 6.50 -6.56
CA HIS A 24 -16.76 6.30 -5.14
C HIS A 24 -17.35 7.59 -4.53
N PRO A 25 -18.54 8.03 -4.98
CA PRO A 25 -19.06 9.38 -4.68
C PRO A 25 -19.31 9.64 -3.18
N ASN A 26 -19.54 8.58 -2.40
CA ASN A 26 -19.82 8.66 -0.97
C ASN A 26 -18.60 8.35 -0.09
N VAL A 27 -17.42 8.16 -0.69
CA VAL A 27 -16.21 7.79 0.03
C VAL A 27 -15.35 9.02 0.28
N PHE A 28 -14.89 9.17 1.51
CA PHE A 28 -13.95 10.25 1.85
C PHE A 28 -12.63 10.05 1.12
N SER A 29 -12.11 11.09 0.50
CA SER A 29 -10.83 11.03 -0.19
C SER A 29 -9.93 12.19 0.26
N VAL A 30 -8.67 11.88 0.55
CA VAL A 30 -7.65 12.85 0.95
C VAL A 30 -6.70 13.07 -0.21
N LEU A 31 -6.67 14.31 -0.72
CA LEU A 31 -5.62 14.75 -1.63
C LEU A 31 -4.42 15.22 -0.81
N GLY A 32 -3.30 14.52 -0.92
CA GLY A 32 -2.08 14.96 -0.24
C GLY A 32 -0.96 13.93 -0.26
N ASP A 33 0.24 14.43 0.03
CA ASP A 33 1.40 13.57 0.28
C ASP A 33 1.17 12.80 1.59
N VAL A 34 1.13 11.48 1.52
CA VAL A 34 0.94 10.60 2.68
C VAL A 34 1.92 10.93 3.81
N LYS A 35 3.15 11.38 3.51
CA LYS A 35 4.15 11.81 4.50
C LYS A 35 3.70 13.01 5.34
N LYS A 36 2.88 13.89 4.77
CA LYS A 36 2.40 15.14 5.39
C LYS A 36 0.99 15.02 5.94
N VAL A 37 0.28 13.97 5.57
CA VAL A 37 -1.05 13.69 6.09
C VAL A 37 -0.93 13.35 7.58
N ASN A 38 -1.66 14.13 8.40
CA ASN A 38 -1.81 13.87 9.82
C ASN A 38 -2.68 12.62 10.00
N PRO A 39 -2.18 11.52 10.58
CA PRO A 39 -2.95 10.29 10.73
C PRO A 39 -4.19 10.49 11.61
N ASN A 40 -4.18 11.44 12.54
CA ASN A 40 -5.33 11.72 13.39
C ASN A 40 -6.53 12.28 12.61
N SER A 41 -6.34 12.89 11.43
CA SER A 41 -7.46 13.28 10.59
C SER A 41 -8.24 12.07 10.08
N PHE A 42 -7.58 10.92 9.89
CA PHE A 42 -8.25 9.68 9.48
C PHE A 42 -9.14 9.16 10.60
N LYS A 43 -8.69 9.22 11.87
CA LYS A 43 -9.54 8.86 13.01
C LYS A 43 -10.79 9.72 13.12
N GLN A 44 -10.67 11.02 12.82
CA GLN A 44 -11.83 11.93 12.79
C GLN A 44 -12.79 11.57 11.67
N ILE A 45 -12.29 11.28 10.47
CA ILE A 45 -13.12 10.85 9.31
C ILE A 45 -13.81 9.50 9.58
N LEU A 46 -13.12 8.60 10.26
CA LEU A 46 -13.66 7.29 10.61
C LEU A 46 -14.75 7.37 11.68
N ASP A 47 -14.78 8.43 12.49
CA ASP A 47 -15.78 8.68 13.54
C ASP A 47 -15.94 7.46 14.47
N GLY A 48 -14.82 6.96 14.99
CA GLY A 48 -14.79 5.79 15.88
C GLY A 48 -14.94 4.44 15.17
N ARG A 49 -15.20 4.40 13.86
CA ARG A 49 -15.17 3.15 13.08
C ARG A 49 -13.76 2.57 13.02
N GLN A 50 -13.65 1.26 13.23
CA GLN A 50 -12.40 0.54 13.05
C GLN A 50 -12.16 0.27 11.56
N VAL A 51 -10.91 0.36 11.12
CA VAL A 51 -10.50 -0.09 9.79
C VAL A 51 -10.18 -1.58 9.87
N ASP A 52 -10.93 -2.42 9.17
CA ASP A 52 -10.62 -3.86 9.12
C ASP A 52 -9.45 -4.16 8.18
N VAL A 53 -9.38 -3.46 7.03
CA VAL A 53 -8.38 -3.71 5.98
C VAL A 53 -7.67 -2.42 5.61
N LEU A 54 -6.34 -2.43 5.65
CA LEU A 54 -5.50 -1.35 5.11
C LEU A 54 -4.81 -1.82 3.83
N ILE A 55 -5.07 -1.13 2.71
CA ILE A 55 -4.52 -1.46 1.39
C ILE A 55 -3.60 -0.33 0.92
N GLY A 56 -2.44 -0.68 0.36
CA GLY A 56 -1.50 0.29 -0.18
C GLY A 56 -0.73 -0.24 -1.39
N GLY A 57 -0.31 0.69 -2.24
CA GLY A 57 0.71 0.47 -3.25
C GLY A 57 1.81 1.50 -3.07
N VAL A 58 3.06 1.06 -2.89
CA VAL A 58 4.18 1.98 -2.65
C VAL A 58 5.06 2.09 -3.90
N PRO A 59 5.42 3.31 -4.33
CA PRO A 59 6.20 3.47 -5.54
C PRO A 59 7.62 2.94 -5.34
N CYS A 60 8.05 2.05 -6.25
CA CYS A 60 9.34 1.39 -6.18
C CYS A 60 10.26 1.93 -7.30
N GLN A 61 10.72 3.17 -7.16
CA GLN A 61 11.54 3.82 -8.20
C GLN A 61 13.03 3.45 -8.11
N GLY A 62 13.54 3.14 -6.92
CA GLY A 62 14.94 2.78 -6.70
C GLY A 62 15.30 1.33 -7.03
N PHE A 63 14.30 0.44 -7.18
CA PHE A 63 14.54 -1.01 -7.34
C PHE A 63 13.95 -1.61 -8.63
N SER A 64 13.50 -0.78 -9.58
CA SER A 64 13.06 -1.29 -10.87
C SER A 64 14.25 -1.87 -11.67
N LEU A 65 14.04 -3.02 -12.32
CA LEU A 65 15.04 -3.68 -13.18
C LEU A 65 15.58 -2.73 -14.29
N ASN A 66 14.81 -1.72 -14.67
CA ASN A 66 15.14 -0.76 -15.71
C ASN A 66 15.96 0.45 -15.23
N ASN A 67 16.16 0.62 -13.92
CA ASN A 67 16.92 1.73 -13.37
C ASN A 67 18.28 1.24 -12.85
N ARG A 68 19.32 1.29 -13.72
CA ARG A 68 20.70 0.84 -13.42
C ARG A 68 21.38 1.62 -12.29
N LYS A 69 20.80 2.73 -11.84
CA LYS A 69 21.29 3.50 -10.70
C LYS A 69 20.56 3.02 -9.44
N ARG A 70 21.12 2.00 -8.78
CA ARG A 70 20.76 1.52 -7.44
C ARG A 70 21.01 2.61 -6.40
N HIS A 71 20.22 3.68 -6.40
CA HIS A 71 20.31 4.70 -5.37
C HIS A 71 19.50 4.21 -4.17
N GLN A 72 20.19 3.56 -3.23
CA GLN A 72 19.67 3.28 -1.88
C GLN A 72 19.19 4.56 -1.16
N ALA A 73 19.65 5.74 -1.63
CA ALA A 73 19.31 7.05 -1.09
C ALA A 73 18.02 7.68 -1.66
N ASP A 74 17.26 7.00 -2.52
CA ASP A 74 15.97 7.54 -2.97
C ASP A 74 14.94 7.46 -1.83
N GLU A 75 14.53 8.62 -1.29
CA GLU A 75 13.55 8.74 -0.22
C GLU A 75 12.22 8.03 -0.52
N ARG A 76 11.89 7.82 -1.80
CA ARG A 76 10.66 7.12 -2.20
C ARG A 76 10.71 5.64 -1.83
N ASN A 77 11.90 5.06 -1.70
CA ASN A 77 12.08 3.70 -1.17
C ASN A 77 11.65 3.58 0.29
N LEU A 78 11.49 4.71 1.01
CA LEU A 78 11.05 4.74 2.40
C LEU A 78 9.54 4.92 2.54
N LEU A 79 8.77 5.06 1.45
CA LEU A 79 7.32 5.27 1.53
C LEU A 79 6.56 4.08 2.14
N TYR A 80 7.15 2.87 2.19
CA TYR A 80 6.58 1.76 2.96
C TYR A 80 6.57 2.05 4.48
N LYS A 81 7.47 2.91 4.99
CA LYS A 81 7.46 3.34 6.39
C LYS A 81 6.24 4.19 6.71
N GLU A 82 5.74 4.94 5.74
CA GLU A 82 4.46 5.64 5.88
C GLU A 82 3.30 4.65 5.98
N PHE A 83 3.31 3.57 5.18
CA PHE A 83 2.33 2.50 5.34
C PHE A 83 2.37 1.90 6.74
N ILE A 84 3.57 1.59 7.27
CA ILE A 84 3.77 1.12 8.65
C ILE A 84 3.24 2.14 9.68
N ARG A 85 3.44 3.44 9.47
CA ARG A 85 2.90 4.50 10.34
C ARG A 85 1.37 4.43 10.42
N PHE A 86 0.70 4.16 9.29
CA PHE A 86 -0.76 3.96 9.27
C PHE A 86 -1.19 2.62 9.89
N VAL A 87 -0.42 1.54 9.70
CA VAL A 87 -0.67 0.25 10.39
C VAL A 87 -0.70 0.45 11.91
N LYS A 88 0.33 1.09 12.48
CA LYS A 88 0.41 1.36 13.93
C LYS A 88 -0.73 2.22 14.44
N LEU A 89 -1.17 3.18 13.64
CA LEU A 89 -2.22 4.12 14.05
C LEU A 89 -3.62 3.50 13.99
N LEU A 90 -3.94 2.85 12.87
CA LEU A 90 -5.27 2.35 12.56
C LEU A 90 -5.51 0.95 13.12
N ASN A 91 -4.45 0.21 13.44
CA ASN A 91 -4.48 -1.15 13.96
C ASN A 91 -5.47 -2.06 13.18
N PRO A 92 -5.26 -2.21 11.85
CA PRO A 92 -6.15 -3.00 11.01
C PRO A 92 -6.03 -4.49 11.31
N LYS A 93 -7.06 -5.26 10.95
CA LYS A 93 -7.04 -6.73 11.08
C LYS A 93 -6.26 -7.40 9.95
N VAL A 94 -6.27 -6.78 8.77
CA VAL A 94 -5.65 -7.28 7.53
C VAL A 94 -4.90 -6.14 6.86
N VAL A 95 -3.74 -6.44 6.29
CA VAL A 95 -2.97 -5.51 5.46
C VAL A 95 -2.72 -6.10 4.09
N VAL A 96 -2.80 -5.26 3.07
CA VAL A 96 -2.42 -5.63 1.70
C VAL A 96 -1.48 -4.57 1.16
N LEU A 97 -0.23 -4.95 0.90
CA LEU A 97 0.74 -4.07 0.24
C LEU A 97 1.15 -4.66 -1.10
N GLU A 98 0.86 -3.94 -2.18
CA GLU A 98 1.24 -4.32 -3.54
C GLU A 98 2.54 -3.64 -3.98
N ASN A 99 3.34 -4.38 -4.74
CA ASN A 99 4.49 -3.83 -5.46
C ASN A 99 4.83 -4.61 -6.75
N VAL A 100 5.77 -4.09 -7.53
CA VAL A 100 6.30 -4.74 -8.74
C VAL A 100 7.08 -6.01 -8.42
N SER A 101 7.05 -7.00 -9.32
CA SER A 101 7.73 -8.29 -9.14
C SER A 101 9.25 -8.17 -8.95
N GLY A 102 9.87 -7.14 -9.54
CA GLY A 102 11.31 -6.87 -9.41
C GLY A 102 11.79 -6.58 -7.98
N MET A 103 10.88 -6.23 -7.07
CA MET A 103 11.21 -6.03 -5.66
C MET A 103 11.67 -7.32 -4.98
N LYS A 104 11.22 -8.50 -5.43
CA LYS A 104 11.68 -9.78 -4.87
C LYS A 104 13.17 -10.04 -5.14
N SER A 105 13.74 -9.37 -6.13
CA SER A 105 15.13 -9.56 -6.55
C SER A 105 16.14 -8.74 -5.72
N THR A 106 15.70 -8.01 -4.69
CA THR A 106 16.54 -7.08 -3.91
C THR A 106 17.08 -7.68 -2.61
N GLY A 107 17.33 -8.99 -2.57
CA GLY A 107 17.82 -9.68 -1.37
C GLY A 107 16.78 -9.68 -0.25
N ASP A 108 17.21 -9.36 0.98
CA ASP A 108 16.40 -9.47 2.19
C ASP A 108 15.34 -8.37 2.36
N PHE A 109 15.32 -7.35 1.49
CA PHE A 109 14.44 -6.18 1.64
C PHE A 109 12.94 -6.51 1.74
N VAL A 110 12.46 -7.52 1.01
CA VAL A 110 11.06 -7.96 1.12
C VAL A 110 10.80 -8.59 2.49
N THR A 111 11.75 -9.39 2.98
CA THR A 111 11.68 -10.01 4.31
C THR A 111 11.73 -8.95 5.41
N ASP A 112 12.54 -7.89 5.24
CA ASP A 112 12.59 -6.77 6.18
C ASP A 112 11.24 -6.05 6.25
N ILE A 113 10.62 -5.76 5.10
CA ILE A 113 9.28 -5.15 5.06
C ILE A 113 8.22 -6.07 5.68
N GLU A 114 8.27 -7.38 5.39
CA GLU A 114 7.38 -8.36 6.04
C GLU A 114 7.51 -8.28 7.56
N ASN A 115 8.73 -8.29 8.10
CA ASN A 115 9.00 -8.24 9.53
C ASN A 115 8.57 -6.91 10.16
N GLU A 116 8.92 -5.78 9.55
CA GLU A 116 8.58 -4.45 10.05
C GLU A 116 7.05 -4.24 10.09
N ILE A 117 6.31 -4.70 9.07
CA ILE A 117 4.84 -4.62 9.07
C ILE A 117 4.26 -5.61 10.09
N SER A 118 4.80 -6.82 10.18
CA SER A 118 4.36 -7.85 11.13
C SER A 118 4.46 -7.37 12.58
N GLU A 119 5.60 -6.78 12.94
CA GLU A 119 5.84 -6.19 14.26
C GLU A 119 4.92 -5.00 14.52
N ALA A 120 4.76 -4.12 13.54
CA ALA A 120 3.93 -2.92 13.66
C ALA A 120 2.43 -3.23 13.82
N GLY A 121 1.93 -4.27 13.16
CA GLY A 121 0.52 -4.68 13.18
C GLY A 121 0.21 -5.81 14.16
N ASN A 122 1.21 -6.38 14.83
CA ASN A 122 1.07 -7.59 15.63
C ASN A 122 0.38 -8.74 14.86
N MET A 123 0.89 -9.00 13.66
CA MET A 123 0.30 -9.90 12.66
C MET A 123 1.42 -10.58 11.84
N LYS A 124 1.16 -11.64 11.05
CA LYS A 124 2.20 -12.41 10.33
C LYS A 124 2.23 -12.19 8.81
N VAL A 125 2.71 -11.04 8.39
CA VAL A 125 2.77 -10.69 6.95
C VAL A 125 3.71 -11.61 6.16
N LYS A 126 3.22 -12.08 5.01
CA LYS A 126 3.99 -12.86 4.03
C LYS A 126 3.77 -12.34 2.61
N SER A 127 4.79 -12.47 1.77
CA SER A 127 4.74 -12.06 0.38
C SER A 127 4.56 -13.23 -0.60
N LYS A 128 3.84 -12.97 -1.69
CA LYS A 128 3.68 -13.90 -2.82
C LYS A 128 3.71 -13.16 -4.15
N LEU A 129 4.28 -13.81 -5.17
CA LEU A 129 4.13 -13.34 -6.56
C LEU A 129 2.80 -13.86 -7.11
N LEU A 130 1.96 -12.94 -7.57
CA LEU A 130 0.68 -13.24 -8.21
C LEU A 130 0.75 -12.85 -9.68
N PHE A 131 0.31 -13.75 -10.56
CA PHE A 131 0.29 -13.55 -12.00
C PHE A 131 -1.15 -13.29 -12.45
N ALA A 132 -1.42 -12.10 -12.99
CA ALA A 132 -2.78 -11.67 -13.30
C ALA A 132 -3.59 -12.63 -14.20
N PRO A 133 -2.99 -13.36 -15.17
CA PRO A 133 -3.70 -14.38 -15.94
C PRO A 133 -4.24 -15.54 -15.13
N ASP A 134 -3.62 -15.89 -13.99
CA ASP A 134 -4.15 -16.92 -13.07
C ASP A 134 -5.47 -16.48 -12.41
N TYR A 135 -5.83 -15.19 -12.55
CA TYR A 135 -7.04 -14.58 -12.01
C TYR A 135 -7.98 -14.06 -13.12
N GLY A 136 -7.84 -14.59 -14.35
CA GLY A 136 -8.76 -14.32 -15.46
C GLY A 136 -8.51 -13.00 -16.21
N VAL A 137 -7.36 -12.35 -16.00
CA VAL A 137 -7.01 -11.11 -16.71
C VAL A 137 -6.07 -11.44 -17.88
N PRO A 138 -6.42 -11.13 -19.15
CA PRO A 138 -5.59 -11.44 -20.32
C PRO A 138 -4.44 -10.43 -20.48
N GLN A 139 -3.65 -10.24 -19.42
CA GLN A 139 -2.51 -9.34 -19.37
C GLN A 139 -1.36 -10.01 -18.63
N SER A 140 -0.19 -10.10 -19.27
CA SER A 140 1.03 -10.55 -18.59
C SER A 140 1.49 -9.51 -17.58
N ARG A 141 1.04 -9.66 -16.33
CA ARG A 141 1.35 -8.76 -15.21
C ARG A 141 1.56 -9.56 -13.94
N THR A 142 2.81 -9.67 -13.51
CA THR A 142 3.17 -10.25 -12.21
C THR A 142 3.35 -9.14 -11.17
N ARG A 143 2.79 -9.34 -9.98
CA ARG A 143 2.91 -8.44 -8.83
C ARG A 143 3.32 -9.17 -7.58
N LEU A 144 4.15 -8.52 -6.77
CA LEU A 144 4.44 -8.93 -5.42
C LEU A 144 3.34 -8.39 -4.52
N VAL A 145 2.70 -9.26 -3.76
CA VAL A 145 1.66 -8.89 -2.80
C VAL A 145 2.07 -9.40 -1.44
N LEU A 146 2.16 -8.49 -0.47
CA LEU A 146 2.31 -8.78 0.94
C LEU A 146 0.92 -8.80 1.57
N LEU A 147 0.62 -9.86 2.32
CA LEU A 147 -0.69 -10.13 2.90
C LEU A 147 -0.55 -10.78 4.28
N GLU A 148 -1.52 -10.51 5.14
CA GLU A 148 -1.86 -11.26 6.36
C GLU A 148 -3.38 -11.27 6.54
#